data_AF-A0A553WJK0-F1
#
_entry.id   AF-A0A553WJK0-F1
#
_cell.length_a   1.000
_cell.length_b   1.000
_cell.length_c   1.000
_cell.angle_alpha   90.00
_cell.angle_beta   90.00
_cell.angle_gamma   90.00
#
_symmetry.space_group_name_H-M   'P 1'
#
loop_
_entity.id
_entity.type
_entity.pdbx_description
1 polymer ?
#
loop_
_entity_poly.entity_id
_entity_poly.type
_entity_poly.pdbx_seq_one_letter_code
_entity_poly.pdbx_strand_id
1 'polypeptide(L)'
;MSYPLLRISENNSHVEVRKGRGAQRWEDMEEIFNGPATKDQEWSGGEGEKLSARRCKWPNDNPCNDISIAYSVTGLSGLDVGKPRLRVFPVQR
;
A
#
# COMPACT_ATOMS: atom_id res chain seq x y z
N MET A 1 20.55 -4.24 5.19
CA MET A 1 19.70 -3.06 4.89
C MET A 1 18.41 -3.56 4.28
N SER A 2 17.25 -3.02 4.67
CA SER A 2 15.94 -3.49 4.20
C SER A 2 15.19 -2.34 3.54
N TYR A 3 14.73 -2.56 2.31
CA TYR A 3 13.93 -1.61 1.55
C TYR A 3 12.47 -2.10 1.53
N PRO A 4 11.47 -1.21 1.68
CA PRO A 4 10.08 -1.59 1.49
C PRO A 4 9.84 -1.96 0.02
N LEU A 5 9.22 -3.12 -0.20
CA LEU A 5 8.82 -3.61 -1.52
C LEU A 5 7.33 -3.95 -1.46
N LEU A 6 6.53 -3.22 -2.24
CA LEU A 6 5.12 -3.53 -2.47
C LEU A 6 5.03 -4.32 -3.77
N ARG A 7 4.42 -5.50 -3.73
CA ARG A 7 4.04 -6.28 -4.91
C ARG A 7 2.55 -6.57 -4.87
N ILE A 8 1.84 -6.30 -5.97
CA ILE A 8 0.43 -6.63 -6.04
C ILE A 8 0.22 -8.09 -6.48
N SER A 9 -0.65 -8.82 -5.79
CA SER A 9 -0.85 -10.26 -6.02
C SER A 9 -1.87 -10.58 -7.12
N GLU A 10 -2.62 -9.58 -7.58
CA GLU A 10 -3.73 -9.72 -8.52
C GLU A 10 -3.94 -8.44 -9.33
N ASN A 11 -4.63 -8.54 -10.45
CA ASN A 11 -5.01 -7.37 -11.25
C ASN A 11 -6.00 -6.50 -10.47
N ASN A 12 -5.82 -5.20 -10.52
CA ASN A 12 -6.72 -4.23 -9.90
C ASN A 12 -6.97 -3.10 -10.89
N SER A 13 -8.25 -2.74 -11.06
CA SER A 13 -8.68 -1.63 -11.92
C SER A 13 -8.18 -0.27 -11.42
N HIS A 14 -7.96 -0.12 -10.11
CA HIS A 14 -7.35 1.06 -9.52
C HIS A 14 -6.51 0.71 -8.29
N VAL A 15 -5.31 1.28 -8.26
CA VAL A 15 -4.33 1.21 -7.18
C VAL A 15 -3.70 2.59 -7.06
N GLU A 16 -3.57 3.05 -5.82
CA GLU A 16 -2.80 4.23 -5.49
C GLU A 16 -1.70 3.84 -4.52
N VAL A 17 -0.47 4.17 -4.89
CA VAL A 17 0.72 3.90 -4.09
C VAL A 17 1.33 5.24 -3.72
N ARG A 18 1.61 5.39 -2.43
CA ARG A 18 2.25 6.56 -1.86
C ARG A 18 3.52 6.21 -1.11
N LYS A 19 4.44 7.17 -1.07
CA LYS A 19 5.74 7.07 -0.44
C LYS A 19 5.95 8.21 0.55
N GLY A 20 6.58 7.90 1.67
CA GLY A 20 6.81 8.89 2.72
C GLY A 20 8.03 8.56 3.55
N ARG A 21 8.55 9.55 4.29
CA ARG A 21 9.73 9.40 5.16
C ARG A 21 9.31 9.51 6.62
N GLY A 22 9.67 8.53 7.45
CA GLY A 22 9.33 8.52 8.87
C GLY A 22 7.87 8.15 9.17
N ALA A 23 7.29 8.64 10.26
CA ALA A 23 5.89 8.42 10.61
C ALA A 23 5.01 9.51 9.97
N GLN A 24 4.42 9.19 8.81
CA GLN A 24 3.55 10.11 8.07
C GLN A 24 2.14 9.56 7.95
N ARG A 25 1.15 10.48 7.92
CA ARG A 25 -0.24 10.16 7.56
C ARG A 25 -0.34 10.00 6.06
N TRP A 26 -1.37 9.30 5.58
CA TRP A 26 -1.56 9.04 4.15
C TRP A 26 -1.58 10.31 3.31
N GLU A 27 -2.23 11.34 3.84
CA GLU A 27 -2.40 12.66 3.22
C GLU A 27 -1.06 13.41 3.10
N ASP A 28 -0.11 13.11 3.99
CA ASP A 28 1.22 13.71 4.02
C ASP A 28 2.24 12.93 3.15
N MET A 29 1.85 11.78 2.58
CA MET A 29 2.69 10.96 1.70
C MET A 29 2.57 11.40 0.24
N GLU A 30 3.67 11.31 -0.50
CA GLU A 30 3.74 11.60 -1.93
C GLU A 30 3.12 10.47 -2.75
N GLU A 31 2.21 10.81 -3.66
CA GLU A 31 1.68 9.85 -4.63
C GLU A 31 2.74 9.52 -5.68
N ILE A 32 3.10 8.23 -5.78
CA ILE A 32 4.08 7.72 -6.75
C ILE A 32 3.44 6.88 -7.86
N PHE A 33 2.19 6.47 -7.67
CA PHE A 33 1.41 5.73 -8.66
C PHE A 33 -0.08 5.89 -8.39
N ASN A 34 -0.85 6.08 -9.46
CA ASN A 34 -2.30 6.13 -9.42
C ASN A 34 -2.86 5.62 -10.75
N GLY A 35 -3.52 4.45 -10.73
CA GLY A 35 -4.06 3.84 -11.93
C GLY A 35 -4.27 2.33 -11.83
N PRO A 36 -4.63 1.67 -12.94
CA PRO A 36 -4.75 0.21 -12.97
C PRO A 36 -3.39 -0.44 -12.78
N ALA A 37 -3.34 -1.53 -12.02
CA ALA A 37 -2.12 -2.31 -11.82
C ALA A 37 -2.33 -3.77 -12.15
N THR A 38 -1.34 -4.37 -12.79
CA THR A 38 -1.33 -5.80 -13.12
C THR A 38 -0.68 -6.60 -12.01
N LYS A 39 -1.09 -7.86 -11.87
CA LYS A 39 -0.43 -8.84 -11.01
C LYS A 39 1.09 -8.78 -11.17
N ASP A 40 1.79 -8.91 -10.06
CA ASP A 40 3.26 -8.89 -9.94
C ASP A 40 3.92 -7.54 -10.24
N GLN A 41 3.15 -6.47 -10.45
CA GLN A 41 3.69 -5.12 -10.48
C GLN A 41 4.23 -4.73 -9.11
N GLU A 42 5.42 -4.10 -9.10
CA GLU A 42 6.19 -3.80 -7.91
C GLU A 42 6.51 -2.31 -7.78
N TRP A 43 6.56 -1.84 -6.52
CA TRP A 43 7.04 -0.52 -6.16
C TRP A 43 8.02 -0.65 -4.99
N SER A 44 9.12 0.10 -5.08
CA SER A 44 10.18 0.11 -4.06
C SER A 44 10.29 1.48 -3.43
N GLY A 45 10.60 1.51 -2.13
CA GLY A 45 11.03 2.71 -1.44
C GLY A 45 12.53 2.66 -1.15
N GLY A 46 13.08 3.82 -0.84
CA GLY A 46 14.46 4.03 -0.41
C GLY A 46 14.67 3.77 1.09
N GLU A 47 15.88 4.06 1.54
CA GLU A 47 16.30 3.87 2.93
C GLU A 47 15.51 4.79 3.89
N GLY A 48 14.88 4.20 4.91
CA GLY A 48 14.06 4.94 5.88
C GLY A 48 12.72 5.44 5.34
N GLU A 49 12.38 5.10 4.09
CA GLU A 49 11.08 5.39 3.51
C GLU A 49 10.05 4.32 3.90
N LYS A 50 8.78 4.68 3.80
CA LYS A 50 7.63 3.81 3.94
C LYS A 50 6.82 3.85 2.66
N LEU A 51 6.31 2.69 2.27
CA LEU A 51 5.31 2.58 1.21
C LEU A 51 3.95 2.35 1.86
N SER A 52 2.94 3.01 1.32
CA SER A 52 1.55 2.69 1.62
C SER A 52 0.77 2.57 0.31
N ALA A 53 -0.24 1.72 0.28
CA ALA A 53 -1.11 1.60 -0.88
C ALA A 53 -2.58 1.49 -0.47
N ARG A 54 -3.45 1.88 -1.39
CA ARG A 54 -4.88 1.57 -1.39
C ARG A 54 -5.25 1.05 -2.78
N ARG A 55 -6.28 0.22 -2.85
CA ARG A 55 -6.74 -0.39 -4.10
C ARG A 55 -8.25 -0.49 -4.10
N CYS A 56 -8.86 -0.81 -5.24
CA CYS A 56 -10.25 -1.24 -5.24
C CYS A 56 -10.44 -2.40 -4.28
N LYS A 57 -11.49 -2.31 -3.47
CA LYS A 57 -11.82 -3.35 -2.49
C LYS A 57 -12.08 -4.69 -3.19
N TRP A 58 -12.60 -4.65 -4.41
CA TRP A 58 -12.83 -5.81 -5.25
C TRP A 58 -11.94 -5.75 -6.51
N PRO A 59 -11.19 -6.81 -6.83
CA PRO A 59 -10.20 -6.82 -7.92
C PRO A 59 -10.80 -6.51 -9.31
N ASN A 60 -12.06 -6.88 -9.53
CA ASN A 60 -12.76 -6.75 -10.81
C ASN A 60 -13.76 -5.58 -10.85
N ASP A 61 -13.78 -4.70 -9.84
CA ASP A 61 -14.71 -3.56 -9.83
C ASP A 61 -14.25 -2.50 -10.82
N ASN A 62 -14.97 -2.34 -11.92
CA ASN A 62 -14.66 -1.36 -12.96
C ASN A 62 -15.94 -0.67 -13.46
N PRO A 63 -16.17 0.62 -13.17
CA PRO A 63 -15.27 1.54 -12.44
C PRO A 63 -15.14 1.17 -10.95
N CYS A 64 -14.03 1.58 -10.33
CA CYS A 64 -13.79 1.36 -8.91
C CYS A 64 -14.78 2.16 -8.06
N ASN A 65 -15.71 1.49 -7.37
CA ASN A 65 -16.75 2.16 -6.59
C ASN A 65 -16.40 2.24 -5.10
N ASP A 66 -15.60 1.29 -4.59
CA ASP A 66 -15.21 1.21 -3.18
C ASP A 66 -13.70 0.99 -3.05
N ILE A 67 -13.01 1.92 -2.36
CA ILE A 67 -11.56 1.90 -2.17
C ILE A 67 -11.23 1.31 -0.80
N SER A 68 -10.22 0.45 -0.74
CA SER A 68 -9.73 -0.13 0.51
C SER A 68 -9.17 0.92 1.46
N ILE A 69 -9.13 0.60 2.75
CA ILE A 69 -8.32 1.35 3.71
C ILE A 69 -6.85 1.28 3.27
N ALA A 70 -6.11 2.37 3.45
CA ALA A 70 -4.67 2.41 3.17
C ALA A 70 -3.92 1.43 4.08
N TYR A 71 -3.05 0.60 3.50
CA TYR A 71 -2.18 -0.32 4.22
C TYR A 71 -0.71 0.04 3.98
N SER A 72 0.11 -0.09 5.02
CA SER A 72 1.55 0.22 4.93
C SER A 72 2.37 -1.05 4.76
N VAL A 73 3.38 -0.96 3.90
CA VAL A 73 4.29 -2.05 3.56
C VAL A 73 5.63 -1.81 4.26
N THR A 74 6.02 -2.74 5.12
CA THR A 74 7.34 -2.76 5.77
C THR A 74 8.21 -3.80 5.08
N GLY A 75 9.48 -3.46 4.79
CA GLY A 75 10.38 -4.20 3.90
C GLY A 75 10.70 -5.66 4.25
N LEU A 76 11.60 -6.24 3.44
CA LEU A 76 11.88 -7.65 3.11
C LEU A 76 11.90 -8.76 4.20
N SER A 77 11.47 -8.50 5.42
CA SER A 77 11.05 -9.50 6.43
C SER A 77 9.54 -9.50 6.67
N GLY A 78 8.78 -8.66 5.96
CA GLY A 78 7.35 -8.42 6.13
C GLY A 78 6.54 -8.65 4.86
N LEU A 79 6.66 -9.83 4.23
CA LEU A 79 5.73 -10.32 3.21
C LEU A 79 4.33 -10.52 3.82
N ASP A 80 3.64 -9.44 4.19
CA ASP A 80 2.17 -9.42 4.15
C ASP A 80 1.76 -9.20 2.71
N VAL A 81 1.72 -10.32 1.98
CA VAL A 81 1.04 -10.42 0.69
C VAL A 81 -0.43 -10.08 0.92
N GLY A 82 -0.84 -8.85 0.59
CA GLY A 82 -2.25 -8.48 0.42
C GLY A 82 -3.21 -8.76 1.57
N LYS A 83 -2.73 -9.04 2.79
CA LYS A 83 -3.60 -9.22 3.95
C LYS A 83 -3.82 -7.87 4.63
N PRO A 84 -5.07 -7.36 4.69
CA PRO A 84 -5.36 -6.15 5.43
C PRO A 84 -5.02 -6.38 6.89
N ARG A 85 -3.90 -5.80 7.37
CA ARG A 85 -3.63 -5.71 8.80
C ARG A 85 -4.39 -4.51 9.35
N LEU A 86 -5.44 -4.80 10.11
CA LEU A 86 -6.11 -3.80 10.94
C LEU A 86 -5.06 -3.19 11.86
N ARG A 87 -4.81 -1.88 11.74
CA ARG A 87 -4.01 -1.16 12.74
C ARG A 87 -4.86 -1.08 14.01
N VAL A 88 -4.61 -1.99 14.96
CA VAL A 88 -5.10 -1.81 16.32
C VAL A 88 -4.21 -0.75 16.95
N PHE A 89 -4.70 0.47 17.09
CA PHE A 89 -4.07 1.47 17.93
C PHE A 89 -4.26 1.04 19.39
N PRO A 90 -3.22 1.04 20.25
CA PRO A 90 -3.42 0.81 21.66
C PRO A 90 -4.31 1.93 22.20
N VAL A 91 -5.50 1.57 22.69
CA VAL A 91 -6.35 2.49 23.45
C VAL A 91 -5.61 2.74 24.75
N GLN A 92 -5.07 3.93 24.94
CA GLN A 92 -4.60 4.35 26.26
C GLN A 92 -5.81 4.56 27.16
N ARG A 93 -6.02 3.58 28.04
CA ARG A 93 -6.89 3.54 29.24
C ARG A 93 -8.40 3.63 29.03
#